data_AF-A0A1F7TMH5-F1
#
_entry.id   AF-A0A1F7TMH5-F1
#
_cell.length_a   1.000
_cell.length_b   1.000
_cell.length_c   1.000
_cell.angle_alpha   90.00
_cell.angle_beta   90.00
_cell.angle_gamma   90.00
#
_symmetry.space_group_name_H-M   'P 1'
#
loop_
_entity.id
_entity.type
_entity.pdbx_description
1 polymer ?
#
loop_
_entity_poly.entity_id
_entity_poly.type
_entity_poly.pdbx_seq_one_letter_code
_entity_poly.pdbx_strand_id
1 'polypeptide(L)' 'MQMKSVPITQAVLDKIDRQRQGPMPPEIIKLKEEIEQQTQLGEKMYVLTGGMHPALIQGVVDMKLRLDGLYAKWLEEG' A
#
# COMPACT_ATOMS: atom_id res chain seq x y z
N MET A 1 8.63 22.44 13.39
CA MET A 1 8.41 21.06 13.88
C MET A 1 8.43 20.14 12.67
N GLN A 2 9.40 19.22 12.56
CA GLN A 2 9.44 18.22 11.48
C GLN A 2 8.62 17.01 11.94
N MET A 3 7.49 16.74 11.28
CA MET A 3 6.76 15.48 11.48
C MET A 3 7.60 14.36 10.88
N LYS A 4 8.19 13.53 11.73
CA LYS A 4 8.87 12.30 11.31
C LYS A 4 7.77 11.28 10.98
N SER A 5 7.50 11.06 9.70
CA SER A 5 6.67 9.96 9.24
C SER A 5 7.39 8.65 9.57
N VAL A 6 6.90 7.92 10.58
CA VAL A 6 7.40 6.60 10.93
C VAL A 6 6.83 5.62 9.89
N PRO A 7 7.66 4.87 9.15
CA PRO A 7 7.16 3.86 8.22
C PRO A 7 6.47 2.76 9.02
N ILE A 8 5.18 2.54 8.75
CA ILE A 8 4.41 1.44 9.32
C ILE A 8 4.94 0.16 8.69
N THR A 9 5.47 -0.77 9.50
CA THR A 9 5.99 -2.04 8.99
C THR A 9 4.84 -3.01 8.71
N GLN A 10 5.04 -3.97 7.80
CA GLN A 10 4.05 -5.01 7.48
C GLN A 10 3.56 -5.76 8.73
N ALA A 11 4.43 -5.99 9.72
CA ALA A 11 4.07 -6.62 10.98
C ALA A 11 3.12 -5.77 11.85
N VAL A 12 3.13 -4.44 11.68
CA VAL A 12 2.19 -3.52 12.32
C VAL A 12 0.86 -3.56 11.59
N LEU A 13 0.86 -3.58 10.26
CA LEU A 13 -0.36 -3.78 9.45
C LEU A 13 -1.08 -5.09 9.81
N ASP A 14 -0.35 -6.20 9.92
CA ASP A 14 -0.90 -7.51 10.29
C ASP A 14 -1.45 -7.54 11.73
N LYS A 15 -0.88 -6.75 12.64
CA LYS A 15 -1.40 -6.59 14.02
C LYS A 15 -2.66 -5.75 14.06
N ILE A 16 -2.74 -4.69 13.25
CA ILE A 16 -3.91 -3.83 13.12
C ILE A 16 -5.09 -4.63 12.56
N ASP A 17 -4.86 -5.44 11.52
CA ASP A 17 -5.86 -6.34 10.94
C ASP A 17 -6.41 -7.34 11.98
N ARG A 18 -5.62 -7.74 12.98
CA ARG A 18 -6.05 -8.64 14.07
C ARG A 18 -6.71 -7.93 15.25
N GLN A 19 -6.43 -6.64 15.48
CA GLN A 19 -6.90 -5.92 16.67
C GLN A 19 -8.21 -5.16 16.46
N ARG A 20 -8.64 -4.92 15.21
CA ARG A 20 -9.96 -4.34 14.94
C ARG A 20 -10.99 -5.38 14.50
N GLN A 21 -12.10 -5.44 15.24
CA GLN A 21 -13.27 -6.27 14.91
C GLN A 21 -14.24 -5.60 13.90
N GLY A 22 -13.78 -4.60 13.15
CA GLY A 22 -14.59 -3.88 12.15
C GLY A 22 -14.18 -4.23 10.72
N PRO A 23 -15.11 -4.21 9.75
CA PRO A 23 -14.77 -4.45 8.36
C PRO A 23 -13.77 -3.41 7.85
N MET A 24 -12.76 -3.87 7.11
CA MET A 24 -11.78 -3.00 6.46
C MET A 24 -12.49 -2.05 5.48
N PRO A 25 -12.17 -0.73 5.48
CA PRO A 25 -12.74 0.23 4.55
C PRO A 25 -12.59 -0.23 3.08
N PRO A 26 -13.64 -0.11 2.26
CA PRO A 26 -13.59 -0.50 0.84
C PRO A 26 -12.46 0.17 0.06
N GLU A 27 -12.08 1.40 0.43
CA GLU A 27 -11.00 2.14 -0.21
C GLU A 27 -9.62 1.49 0.02
N ILE A 28 -9.41 0.91 1.21
CA ILE A 28 -8.17 0.18 1.54
C ILE A 28 -8.10 -1.12 0.73
N ILE A 29 -9.22 -1.86 0.66
CA ILE A 29 -9.30 -3.11 -0.11
C ILE A 29 -9.02 -2.83 -1.58
N LYS A 30 -9.71 -1.86 -2.17
CA LYS A 30 -9.55 -1.49 -3.58
C LYS A 30 -8.12 -1.06 -3.90
N LEU A 31 -7.51 -0.24 -3.05
CA LEU A 31 -6.14 0.23 -3.28
C LEU A 31 -5.11 -0.92 -3.16
N LYS A 32 -5.33 -1.90 -2.29
CA LYS A 32 -4.51 -3.11 -2.21
C LYS A 32 -4.60 -3.92 -3.51
N GLU A 33 -5.80 -4.09 -4.05
CA GLU A 33 -6.01 -4.77 -5.34
C GLU A 33 -5.32 -4.03 -6.50
N GLU A 34 -5.41 -2.69 -6.54
CA GLU A 34 -4.73 -1.87 -7.54
C GLU A 34 -3.20 -2.00 -7.46
N ILE A 35 -2.63 -2.00 -6.25
CA ILE A 35 -1.19 -2.21 -6.03
C ILE A 35 -0.74 -3.58 -6.54
N GLU A 36 -1.51 -4.63 -6.23
CA GLU A 36 -1.23 -5.99 -6.67
C GLU A 36 -1.24 -6.08 -8.20
N GLN A 37 -2.27 -5.52 -8.85
CA GLN A 37 -2.37 -5.51 -10.32
C GLN A 37 -1.19 -4.78 -10.98
N GLN A 38 -0.78 -3.62 -10.46
CA GLN A 38 0.35 -2.87 -11.00
C GLN A 38 1.68 -3.59 -10.77
N THR A 39 1.85 -4.26 -9.62
CA THR A 39 3.03 -5.07 -9.32
C THR A 39 3.14 -6.24 -10.31
N GLN A 40 2.05 -6.98 -10.51
CA GLN A 40 2.01 -8.08 -11.47
C GLN A 40 2.25 -7.61 -12.91
N LEU A 41 1.73 -6.43 -13.28
CA LEU A 41 2.00 -5.84 -14.59
C LEU A 41 3.49 -5.50 -14.73
N GLY A 42 4.09 -4.90 -13.71
CA GLY A 42 5.52 -4.59 -13.67
C GLY A 42 6.40 -5.82 -13.80
N GLU A 43 6.06 -6.91 -13.11
CA GLU A 43 6.75 -8.19 -13.20
C GLU A 43 6.63 -8.80 -14.60
N LYS A 44 5.42 -8.83 -15.19
CA LYS A 44 5.22 -9.30 -16.57
C LYS A 44 6.03 -8.48 -17.56
N MET A 45 6.03 -7.16 -17.43
CA MET A 45 6.82 -6.27 -18.29
C MET A 45 8.32 -6.52 -18.14
N TYR A 46 8.81 -6.76 -16.93
CA TYR A 46 10.21 -7.11 -16.68
C TYR A 46 10.57 -8.44 -17.33
N VAL A 47 9.72 -9.47 -17.21
CA VAL A 47 9.93 -10.76 -17.88
C VAL A 47 9.98 -10.62 -19.40
N LEU A 48 9.13 -9.77 -19.98
CA LEU A 48 9.06 -9.58 -21.44
C LEU A 48 10.19 -8.72 -22.01
N THR A 49 10.62 -7.70 -21.27
CA THR A 49 11.52 -6.65 -21.81
C THR A 49 12.91 -6.65 -21.16
N GLY A 50 13.09 -7.36 -20.04
CA GLY A 50 14.30 -7.32 -19.22
C GLY A 50 14.48 -6.02 -18.44
N GLY A 51 13.54 -5.07 -18.55
CA GLY A 51 13.62 -3.75 -17.94
C GLY A 51 12.38 -3.43 -17.11
N MET A 52 12.59 -2.74 -15.98
CA MET A 52 11.49 -2.23 -15.16
C MET A 52 11.35 -0.73 -15.41
N HIS A 53 10.14 -0.30 -15.78
CA HIS A 53 9.89 1.12 -16.08
C HIS A 53 9.87 1.94 -14.77
N PRO A 54 10.74 2.94 -14.58
CA PRO A 54 10.82 3.69 -13.32
C PRO A 54 9.49 4.34 -12.91
N ALA A 55 8.70 4.82 -13.88
CA ALA A 55 7.39 5.40 -13.60
C ALA A 55 6.39 4.39 -12.99
N LEU A 56 6.49 3.10 -13.35
CA LEU A 56 5.63 2.06 -12.76
C LEU A 56 6.04 1.80 -11.31
N ILE A 57 7.34 1.75 -11.03
CA ILE A 57 7.87 1.64 -9.66
C ILE A 57 7.38 2.81 -8.82
N GLN A 58 7.54 4.04 -9.32
CA GLN A 58 7.10 5.24 -8.61
C GLN A 58 5.59 5.22 -8.35
N GLY A 59 4.79 4.83 -9.33
CA GLY A 59 3.34 4.69 -9.16
C GLY A 59 2.97 3.70 -8.04
N VAL A 60 3.66 2.55 -7.96
CA VAL A 60 3.45 1.56 -6.88
C VAL A 60 3.86 2.13 -5.51
N VAL A 61 4.98 2.85 -5.43
CA VAL A 61 5.43 3.49 -4.19
C VAL A 61 4.41 4.53 -3.71
N ASP A 62 3.92 5.39 -4.61
CA ASP A 62 2.94 6.42 -4.28
C ASP A 62 1.62 5.82 -3.80
N MET A 63 1.17 4.72 -4.41
CA MET A 63 -0.01 3.98 -3.95
C MET A 63 0.19 3.38 -2.56
N LYS A 64 1.38 2.84 -2.25
CA LYS A 64 1.68 2.33 -0.90
C LYS A 64 1.67 3.43 0.16
N LEU A 65 2.21 4.61 -0.15
CA LEU A 65 2.15 5.76 0.76
C LEU A 65 0.71 6.23 1.00
N ARG A 66 -0.13 6.22 -0.04
CA ARG A 66 -1.58 6.49 0.10
C ARG A 66 -2.27 5.44 0.97
N LEU A 67 -1.91 4.17 0.81
CA LEU A 67 -2.42 3.07 1.62
C LEU A 67 -2.07 3.25 3.09
N ASP A 68 -0.83 3.63 3.41
CA ASP A 68 -0.40 3.94 4.77
C ASP A 68 -1.24 5.09 5.37
N GLY A 69 -1.53 6.12 4.59
CA GLY A 69 -2.40 7.22 4.99
C GLY A 69 -3.85 6.77 5.28
N LEU A 70 -4.40 5.87 4.46
CA LEU A 70 -5.73 5.29 4.69
C LEU A 70 -5.76 4.44 5.96
N TYR A 71 -4.72 3.65 6.21
CA TYR A 71 -4.59 2.88 7.46
C TYR A 71 -4.49 3.79 8.67
N ALA A 72 -3.66 4.85 8.62
CA ALA A 72 -3.54 5.81 9.72
C ALA A 72 -4.88 6.49 10.01
N LYS A 73 -5.56 6.99 8.98
CA LYS A 73 -6.90 7.59 9.13
C LYS A 73 -7.89 6.61 9.72
N TRP A 74 -7.93 5.39 9.20
CA TRP A 74 -8.80 4.36 9.73
C TRP A 74 -8.53 4.15 11.21
N LEU A 75 -7.27 3.98 11.62
CA LEU A 75 -6.86 3.81 13.02
C LEU A 75 -7.24 4.96 13.94
N GLU A 76 -7.26 6.20 13.45
CA GLU A 76 -7.66 7.37 14.23
C GLU A 76 -9.20 7.47 14.39
N GLU A 77 -9.96 6.96 13.44
CA GLU A 77 -11.43 7.10 13.37
C GLU A 77 -12.25 6.00 14.08
N GLY A 78 -11.62 5.03 14.75
CA GLY A 78 -12.33 3.90 15.38
C GLY A 78 -11.68 3.32 16.62
#